data_AF-A0A9D7P5H5-F1
#
_entry.id   AF-A0A9D7P5H5-F1
#
_cell.length_a   1.000
_cell.length_b   1.000
_cell.length_c   1.000
_cell.angle_alpha   90.00
_cell.angle_beta   90.00
_cell.angle_gamma   90.00
#
_symmetry.space_group_name_H-M   'P 1'
#
loop_
_entity.id
_entity.type
_entity.pdbx_description
1 polymer ?
#
loop_
_entity_poly.entity_id
_entity_poly.type
_entity_poly.pdbx_seq_one_letter_code
_entity_poly.pdbx_strand_id
1 'polypeptide(L)' 'MATKFILEVIACSVDDAVAAQSGGADRLEIISHFELGGLTPPINLVQDVVSSVKSLSAS' A
#
# COMPACT_ATOMS: atom_id res chain seq x y z
N MET A 1 9.75 9.80 -25.49
CA MET A 1 9.14 9.99 -24.15
C MET A 1 8.86 8.60 -23.61
N ALA A 2 9.42 8.23 -22.46
CA ALA A 2 9.11 6.93 -21.85
C ALA A 2 7.80 7.03 -21.07
N THR A 3 6.91 6.07 -21.24
CA THR A 3 5.68 5.94 -20.44
C THR A 3 6.07 5.54 -19.02
N LYS A 4 5.67 6.35 -18.02
CA LYS A 4 5.82 5.97 -16.61
C LYS A 4 4.68 5.04 -16.23
N PHE A 5 5.01 3.81 -15.87
CA PHE A 5 4.07 2.87 -15.28
C PHE A 5 3.90 3.17 -13.79
N ILE A 6 2.70 2.90 -13.27
CA ILE A 6 2.38 2.99 -11.84
C ILE A 6 2.32 1.56 -11.30
N LEU A 7 3.07 1.28 -10.25
CA LEU A 7 2.99 0.03 -9.50
C LEU A 7 2.06 0.19 -8.29
N GLU A 8 0.98 -0.57 -8.26
CA GLU A 8 0.14 -0.74 -7.06
C GLU A 8 0.43 -2.09 -6.42
N VAL A 9 0.54 -2.11 -5.09
CA VAL A 9 0.77 -3.32 -4.30
C VAL A 9 -0.30 -3.44 -3.21
N ILE A 10 -0.80 -4.66 -3.04
CA ILE A 10 -1.74 -5.01 -1.98
C ILE A 10 -0.99 -5.15 -0.65
N ALA A 11 -1.48 -4.52 0.40
CA ALA A 11 -0.96 -4.62 1.76
C ALA A 11 -2.05 -5.11 2.72
N CYS A 12 -1.73 -6.13 3.52
CA CYS A 12 -2.63 -6.69 4.53
C CYS A 12 -2.19 -6.34 5.97
N SER A 13 -1.04 -5.66 6.11
CA SER A 13 -0.44 -5.25 7.36
C SER A 13 0.37 -3.96 7.17
N VAL A 14 0.78 -3.34 8.29
CA VAL A 14 1.69 -2.19 8.28
C VAL A 14 3.05 -2.58 7.68
N ASP A 15 3.55 -3.77 8.02
CA ASP A 15 4.84 -4.26 7.52
C ASP A 15 4.81 -4.46 6.00
N ASP A 16 3.72 -5.00 5.45
CA ASP A 16 3.53 -5.11 4.00
C ASP A 16 3.55 -3.73 3.33
N ALA A 17 2.85 -2.76 3.90
CA ALA A 17 2.78 -1.40 3.37
C ALA A 17 4.15 -0.71 3.34
N VAL A 18 4.93 -0.85 4.42
CA VAL A 18 6.30 -0.31 4.51
C VAL A 18 7.24 -1.03 3.54
N ALA A 19 7.14 -2.34 3.43
CA ALA A 19 7.93 -3.14 2.50
C ALA A 19 7.60 -2.78 1.04
N ALA A 20 6.32 -2.64 0.71
CA ALA A 20 5.86 -2.24 -0.61
C ALA A 20 6.37 -0.85 -1.00
N GLN A 21 6.25 0.14 -0.10
CA GLN A 21 6.82 1.47 -0.33
C GLN A 21 8.33 1.41 -0.55
N SER A 22 9.06 0.69 0.31
CA SER A 22 10.52 0.55 0.21
C SER A 22 10.94 -0.18 -1.08
N GLY A 23 10.09 -1.06 -1.58
CA GLY A 23 10.24 -1.76 -2.85
C GLY A 23 9.87 -0.93 -4.09
N GLY A 24 9.40 0.31 -3.92
CA GLY A 24 9.09 1.23 -5.01
C GLY A 24 7.64 1.16 -5.51
N ALA A 25 6.70 0.65 -4.70
CA ALA A 25 5.28 0.80 -5.02
C ALA A 25 4.89 2.29 -5.05
N ASP A 26 4.20 2.71 -6.10
CA ASP A 26 3.66 4.06 -6.22
C ASP A 26 2.35 4.23 -5.44
N ARG A 27 1.60 3.12 -5.28
CA ARG A 27 0.29 3.07 -4.62
C ARG A 27 0.14 1.81 -3.77
N LEU A 28 -0.67 1.92 -2.72
CA LEU A 28 -1.04 0.79 -1.87
C LEU A 28 -2.55 0.58 -1.91
N GLU A 29 -2.95 -0.66 -2.11
CA GLU A 29 -4.31 -1.13 -1.84
C GLU A 29 -4.33 -1.80 -0.47
N ILE A 30 -5.14 -1.28 0.46
CA ILE A 30 -5.21 -1.80 1.83
C ILE A 30 -6.47 -2.66 1.95
N ILE A 31 -6.30 -3.94 2.26
CA ILE A 31 -7.40 -4.90 2.41
C ILE A 31 -7.23 -5.74 3.69
N SER A 32 -8.28 -6.47 4.07
CA SER A 32 -8.19 -7.60 4.99
C SER A 32 -8.56 -8.91 4.28
N HIS A 33 -8.24 -10.06 4.88
CA HIS A 33 -8.65 -11.38 4.39
C HIS A 33 -8.35 -11.60 2.90
N PHE A 34 -7.05 -11.55 2.54
CA PHE A 34 -6.57 -11.74 1.16
C PHE A 34 -7.10 -13.04 0.53
N GLU A 35 -7.18 -14.11 1.33
CA GLU A 35 -7.67 -15.43 0.95
C GLU A 35 -9.14 -15.44 0.51
N LEU A 36 -9.92 -14.41 0.84
CA LEU A 36 -11.31 -14.23 0.42
C LEU A 36 -11.45 -13.26 -0.75
N GLY A 37 -10.34 -12.86 -1.39
CA GLY A 37 -10.31 -11.90 -2.49
C GLY A 37 -10.22 -10.44 -2.04
N GLY A 38 -9.95 -10.20 -0.76
CA GLY A 38 -9.83 -8.87 -0.19
C GLY A 38 -11.18 -8.29 0.25
N LEU A 39 -11.25 -8.00 1.55
CA LEU A 39 -12.39 -7.35 2.19
C LEU A 39 -11.99 -5.97 2.70
N THR A 40 -12.99 -5.16 3.06
CA THR A 40 -12.76 -3.87 3.70
C THR A 40 -11.90 -4.05 4.96
N PRO A 41 -10.74 -3.38 5.07
CA PRO A 41 -9.88 -3.47 6.25
C PRO A 41 -10.54 -2.77 7.45
N PRO A 42 -10.15 -3.12 8.68
CA PRO A 42 -10.56 -2.34 9.84
C PRO A 42 -9.91 -0.94 9.79
N ILE A 43 -10.62 0.07 10.29
CA ILE A 43 -10.19 1.48 10.14
C ILE A 43 -8.83 1.77 10.79
N ASN A 44 -8.51 1.09 11.90
CA ASN A 44 -7.22 1.26 12.58
C ASN A 44 -6.05 0.80 11.71
N LEU A 45 -6.20 -0.29 10.95
CA LEU A 45 -5.16 -0.74 10.01
C LEU A 45 -4.88 0.34 8.96
N VAL A 46 -5.93 0.96 8.42
CA VAL A 46 -5.76 2.04 7.44
C VAL A 46 -5.04 3.23 8.07
N GLN A 47 -5.40 3.63 9.28
CA GLN A 47 -4.76 4.73 10.01
C GLN A 47 -3.29 4.46 10.31
N ASP A 48 -2.98 3.23 10.78
CA ASP A 48 -1.62 2.81 11.11
C ASP A 48 -0.73 2.77 9.85
N VAL A 49 -1.27 2.27 8.73
CA VAL A 49 -0.58 2.28 7.44
C VAL A 49 -0.29 3.72 6.98
N VAL A 50 -1.30 4.59 6.96
CA VAL A 50 -1.14 6.00 6.54
C VAL A 50 -0.11 6.74 7.40
N SER A 51 -0.01 6.39 8.70
CA SER A 51 0.97 6.97 9.61
C SER A 51 2.39 6.42 9.40
N SER A 52 2.53 5.22 8.82
CA SER A 52 3.79 4.50 8.71
C SER A 52 4.48 4.66 7.35
N VAL A 53 3.73 4.98 6.30
CA VAL A 53 4.27 5.20 4.95
C VAL A 53 4.33 6.69 4.60
N LYS A 54 5.38 7.10 3.89
CA LYS A 54 5.55 8.50 3.46
C LYS A 54 4.68 8.82 2.25
N SER A 55 4.21 10.05 2.13
CA SER A 55 3.69 10.53 0.85
C SER A 55 4.85 10.58 -0.15
N LEU A 56 4.74 9.81 -1.24
CA LEU A 56 5.73 9.78 -2.32
C LEU A 56 5.60 11.10 -3.12
N SER A 57 6.42 12.09 -2.78
CA SER A 57 6.58 13.28 -3.64
C SER A 57 7.40 12.88 -4.85
N ALA A 58 6.84 13.07 -6.05
CA ALA A 58 7.56 12.84 -7.30
C ALA A 58 8.78 13.78 -7.36
N SER A 59 9.98 13.20 -7.32
CA SER A 59 11.22 13.89 -7.71
C SER A 59 11.32 14.00 -9.22
#